data_AF-A0A2D8PQW7-F1
#
_entry.id   AF-A0A2D8PQW7-F1
#
_cell.length_a   1.000
_cell.length_b   1.000
_cell.length_c   1.000
_cell.angle_alpha   90.00
_cell.angle_beta   90.00
_cell.angle_gamma   90.00
#
_symmetry.space_group_name_H-M   'P 1'
#
loop_
_entity.id
_entity.type
_entity.pdbx_description
1 polymer ?
#
loop_
_entity_poly.entity_id
_entity_poly.type
_entity_poly.pdbx_seq_one_letter_code
_entity_poly.pdbx_strand_id
1 'polypeptide(L)' 'KTIEERNLNWRQFDIPSFNLWQLFVHDPNGVLVELNFDTTQEPDGSKGPDDSNRYDPGNF' A
#
# COMPACT_ATOMS: atom_id res chain seq x y z
N LYS A 1 -5.60 -14.80 -1.37
CA LYS A 1 -5.90 -14.35 0.00
C LYS A 1 -5.42 -12.93 0.14
N THR A 2 -6.27 -12.01 0.58
CA THR A 2 -5.94 -10.58 0.69
C THR A 2 -5.47 -10.24 2.12
N ILE A 3 -4.91 -9.03 2.30
CA ILE A 3 -4.50 -8.54 3.63
C ILE A 3 -5.74 -8.28 4.51
N GLU A 4 -6.84 -7.82 3.91
CA GLU A 4 -8.13 -7.62 4.56
C GLU A 4 -8.67 -8.91 5.20
N GLU A 5 -8.61 -10.04 4.47
CA GLU A 5 -9.02 -11.35 4.99
C GLU A 5 -8.20 -11.83 6.20
N ARG A 6 -7.01 -11.25 6.42
CA ARG A 6 -6.10 -11.62 7.51
C ARG A 6 -6.19 -10.68 8.71
N ASN A 7 -7.03 -9.64 8.66
CA ASN A 7 -7.18 -8.64 9.71
C ASN A 7 -5.85 -8.03 10.18
N LEU A 8 -4.92 -7.82 9.24
CA LEU A 8 -3.66 -7.13 9.49
C LEU A 8 -3.86 -5.62 9.37
N ASN A 9 -3.14 -4.84 10.16
CA ASN A 9 -3.14 -3.39 10.02
C ASN A 9 -2.31 -3.02 8.79
N TRP A 10 -2.96 -2.42 7.79
CA TRP A 10 -2.32 -2.02 6.54
C TRP A 10 -2.71 -0.63 6.09
N ARG A 11 -1.85 0.00 5.29
CA ARG A 11 -2.02 1.32 4.70
C ARG A 11 -1.51 1.32 3.26
N GLN A 12 -1.96 2.27 2.45
CA GLN A 12 -1.57 2.40 1.05
C GLN A 12 -1.28 3.85 0.67
N PHE A 13 -0.46 4.06 -0.35
CA PHE A 13 -0.11 5.40 -0.81
C PHE A 13 0.17 5.42 -2.30
N ASP A 14 -0.37 6.41 -2.99
CA ASP A 14 -0.06 6.69 -4.39
C ASP A 14 0.90 7.88 -4.44
N ILE A 15 2.03 7.71 -5.14
CA ILE A 15 2.99 8.75 -5.43
C ILE A 15 3.09 8.93 -6.95
N PRO A 16 2.18 9.71 -7.57
CA PRO A 16 2.13 9.85 -9.03
C PRO A 16 3.43 10.41 -9.62
N SER A 17 4.13 11.30 -8.90
CA SER A 17 5.38 11.89 -9.37
C SER A 17 6.53 10.89 -9.53
N PHE A 18 6.42 9.71 -8.93
CA PHE A 18 7.43 8.65 -8.97
C PHE A 18 6.94 7.37 -9.67
N ASN A 19 5.74 7.38 -10.27
CA ASN A 19 5.11 6.18 -10.84
C ASN A 19 5.13 5.00 -9.85
N LEU A 20 4.75 5.27 -8.61
CA LEU A 20 4.92 4.33 -7.51
C LEU A 20 3.65 4.21 -6.68
N TRP A 21 3.14 2.98 -6.57
CA TRP A 21 2.17 2.62 -5.54
C TRP A 21 2.86 1.90 -4.40
N GLN A 22 2.43 2.20 -3.18
CA GLN A 22 2.98 1.63 -1.97
C GLN A 22 1.91 0.97 -1.12
N LEU A 23 2.28 -0.13 -0.48
CA LEU A 23 1.49 -0.84 0.50
C LEU A 23 2.33 -1.12 1.73
N PHE A 24 1.83 -0.69 2.88
CA PHE A 24 2.46 -0.81 4.18
C PHE A 24 1.66 -1.80 5.02
N VAL A 25 2.29 -2.82 5.58
CA VAL A 25 1.63 -3.79 6.46
C VAL A 25 2.51 -4.14 7.64
N HIS A 26 1.93 -4.19 8.84
CA HIS A 26 2.62 -4.71 10.02
C HIS A 26 2.40 -6.21 10.12
N ASP A 27 3.50 -6.96 10.28
CA ASP A 27 3.40 -8.35 10.69
C ASP A 27 2.97 -8.44 12.18
N PRO A 28 2.55 -9.63 12.65
CA PRO A 28 2.15 -9.81 14.06
C PRO A 28 3.25 -9.53 15.09
N ASN A 29 4.52 -9.47 14.68
CA ASN A 29 5.65 -9.15 15.54
C ASN A 29 5.99 -7.65 15.54
N GLY A 30 5.24 -6.83 14.78
CA GLY A 30 5.43 -5.39 14.68
C GLY A 30 6.44 -4.96 13.62
N VAL A 31 6.89 -5.86 12.74
CA VAL A 31 7.75 -5.51 11.61
C VAL A 31 6.92 -4.85 10.52
N LEU A 32 7.31 -3.64 10.11
CA LEU A 32 6.73 -2.95 8.96
C LEU A 32 7.31 -3.52 7.67
N VAL A 33 6.42 -4.02 6.80
CA VAL A 33 6.73 -4.43 5.43
C VAL A 33 6.17 -3.38 4.49
N GLU A 34 7.04 -2.83 3.65
CA GLU A 34 6.70 -1.92 2.55
C GLU A 34 6.82 -2.67 1.22
N LEU A 35 5.74 -2.67 0.44
CA LEU A 35 5.70 -3.20 -0.91
C LEU A 35 5.55 -2.04 -1.90
N ASN A 36 6.44 -2.01 -2.88
CA ASN A 36 6.54 -0.97 -3.89
C ASN A 36 6.18 -1.56 -5.25
N PHE A 37 5.26 -0.91 -5.95
CA PHE A 37 4.77 -1.33 -7.27
C PHE A 37 5.02 -0.22 -8.28
N ASP A 38 5.77 -0.54 -9.33
CA ASP A 38 6.05 0.37 -10.45
C ASP A 38 4.81 0.47 -11.34
N THR A 39 4.17 1.64 -11.32
CA THR A 39 2.91 1.86 -12.04
C THR A 39 3.10 1.87 -13.56
N THR A 40 4.34 1.98 -14.06
CA THR A 40 4.63 1.88 -15.49
C THR A 40 4.53 0.46 -16.03
N GLN A 41 4.56 -0.54 -15.14
CA GLN A 41 4.45 -1.96 -15.48
C GLN A 41 3.03 -2.52 -15.25
N GLU A 42 2.13 -1.69 -14.73
CA GLU A 42 0.76 -2.10 -14.42
C GLU A 42 -0.08 -2.24 -15.71
N PRO A 43 -0.87 -3.31 -15.85
CA PRO A 43 -1.79 -3.45 -16.97
C PRO A 43 -2.78 -2.29 -17.07
N ASP A 44 -3.24 -2.01 -18.30
CA ASP A 44 -4.29 -1.02 -18.53
C ASP A 44 -5.55 -1.35 -17.71
N GLY A 45 -6.04 -0.37 -16.96
CA GLY A 45 -7.19 -0.52 -16.08
C GLY A 45 -6.87 -1.07 -14.68
N SER A 46 -5.60 -1.28 -14.34
CA SER A 46 -5.17 -1.52 -12.96
C SER A 46 -5.69 -0.42 -12.02
N LYS A 47 -6.10 -0.83 -10.83
CA LYS A 47 -6.60 0.07 -9.78
C LYS A 47 -5.58 0.17 -8.67
N GLY A 48 -4.99 1.34 -8.54
CA GLY A 48 -4.05 1.66 -7.49
C GLY A 48 -4.70 1.97 -6.16
N PRO A 49 -3.90 2.45 -5.20
CA PRO A 49 -4.35 2.98 -3.93
C PRO A 49 -5.48 4.00 -4.06
N ASP A 50 -6.42 3.95 -3.11
CA ASP A 50 -7.48 4.94 -2.89
C ASP A 50 -7.38 5.54 -1.48
N ASP A 51 -8.37 6.35 -1.08
CA ASP A 51 -8.36 7.04 0.21
C ASP A 51 -8.82 6.19 1.41
N SER A 52 -9.26 4.93 1.21
CA SER A 52 -9.88 4.11 2.27
C SER A 52 -8.92 3.70 3.40
N ASN A 53 -7.63 3.54 3.10
CA ASN A 53 -6.57 3.14 4.04
C ASN A 53 -5.28 3.94 3.80
N ARG A 54 -5.39 5.24 3.54
CA ARG A 54 -4.25 6.07 3.17
C ARG A 54 -3.16 6.08 4.25
N TYR A 55 -1.90 5.87 3.85
CA TYR A 55 -0.74 6.06 4.70
C TYR A 55 -0.57 7.55 5.02
N ASP A 56 -0.46 7.88 6.31
CA ASP A 56 -0.24 9.23 6.80
C ASP A 56 1.15 9.31 7.46
N PRO A 57 2.16 9.89 6.78
CA PRO A 57 3.50 10.00 7.32
C PRO A 57 3.60 10.91 8.56
N GLY A 58 2.53 11.64 8.91
CA GLY A 58 2.47 12.52 10.09
C GLY A 58 1.82 11.91 11.33
N ASN A 59 1.20 10.74 11.22
CA ASN A 59 0.48 10.09 12.32
C ASN A 59 1.01 8.66 12.54
N PHE A 60 1.99 8.51 13.45
CA PHE A 60 2.50 7.23 13.97
C PHE A 60 1.72 6.78 15.20
#